data_AF-A0A0K1UGA6-F1
#
_entry.id   AF-A0A0K1UGA6-F1
#
_cell.length_a   1.000
_cell.length_b   1.000
_cell.length_c   1.000
_cell.angle_alpha   90.00
_cell.angle_beta   90.00
_cell.angle_gamma   90.00
#
_symmetry.space_group_name_H-M   'P 1'
#
loop_
_entity.id
_entity.type
_entity.pdbx_description
1 polymer ?
#
loop_
_entity_poly.entity_id
_entity_poly.type
_entity_poly.pdbx_seq_one_letter_code
_entity_poly.pdbx_strand_id
1 'polypeptide(L)'
;MFYFDSLEKIRDYDSFRVKAVYLSHSEPQRNDTRPNFYSVIGHLRPGVQFQYPEFPVADFPCESYARMFAELCEQYIKDFPAMSQTA
;
A
#
# COMPACT_ATOMS: atom_id res chain seq x y z
N MET A 1 7.44 8.89 -1.09
CA MET A 1 6.71 9.40 0.10
C MET A 1 6.22 8.21 0.90
N PHE A 2 6.20 8.26 2.23
CA PHE A 2 5.58 7.22 3.06
C PHE A 2 4.36 7.81 3.77
N TYR A 3 3.29 7.02 3.85
CA TYR A 3 1.99 7.43 4.39
C TYR A 3 1.68 6.79 5.75
N PHE A 4 2.71 6.27 6.40
CA PHE A 4 2.68 5.73 7.75
C PHE A 4 3.82 6.33 8.58
N ASP A 5 3.62 6.39 9.89
CA ASP A 5 4.56 6.93 10.88
C ASP A 5 5.31 5.84 11.66
N SER A 6 4.83 4.59 11.61
CA SER A 6 5.50 3.43 12.21
C SER A 6 5.32 2.16 11.35
N LEU A 7 6.30 1.27 11.40
CA LEU A 7 6.23 -0.02 10.71
C LEU A 7 5.09 -0.90 11.23
N GLU A 8 4.67 -0.72 12.49
CA GLU A 8 3.57 -1.50 13.08
C GLU A 8 2.26 -1.30 12.33
N LYS A 9 2.01 -0.11 11.77
CA LYS A 9 0.82 0.17 10.94
C LYS A 9 0.77 -0.65 9.66
N ILE A 10 1.88 -1.23 9.20
CA ILE A 10 1.88 -2.13 8.04
C ILE A 10 1.07 -3.41 8.34
N ARG A 11 0.95 -3.80 9.61
CA ARG A 11 0.20 -5.00 10.05
C ARG A 11 -1.31 -4.82 9.96
N ASP A 12 -1.79 -3.59 9.83
CA ASP A 12 -3.21 -3.28 9.61
C ASP A 12 -3.66 -3.69 8.20
N TYR A 13 -2.72 -3.94 7.28
CA TYR A 13 -3.00 -4.35 5.92
C TYR A 13 -2.95 -5.88 5.76
N ASP A 14 -3.79 -6.37 4.86
CA ASP A 14 -3.92 -7.77 4.45
C ASP A 14 -3.04 -8.06 3.22
N SER A 15 -3.04 -7.14 2.25
CA SER A 15 -2.34 -7.31 0.99
C SER A 15 -1.93 -5.98 0.38
N PHE A 16 -0.98 -6.01 -0.56
CA PHE A 16 -0.44 -4.83 -1.22
C PHE A 16 -0.45 -4.97 -2.74
N ARG A 17 -0.73 -3.86 -3.44
CA ARG A 17 -0.63 -3.78 -4.91
C ARG A 17 0.08 -2.52 -5.36
N VAL A 18 0.72 -2.58 -6.52
CA VAL A 18 1.32 -1.41 -7.17
C VAL A 18 0.32 -0.78 -8.12
N LYS A 19 0.10 0.53 -7.98
CA LYS A 19 -0.74 1.35 -8.85
C LYS A 19 0.10 2.43 -9.52
N ALA A 20 0.02 2.50 -10.85
CA ALA A 20 0.59 3.62 -11.61
C ALA A 20 -0.26 4.89 -11.39
N VAL A 21 0.39 6.01 -11.07
CA VAL A 21 -0.28 7.29 -10.79
C VAL A 21 0.15 8.34 -11.81
N TYR A 22 -0.84 8.94 -12.48
CA TYR A 22 -0.64 9.92 -13.54
C TYR A 22 -0.81 11.34 -13.01
N LEU A 23 -2.01 11.71 -12.55
CA LEU A 23 -2.27 13.04 -12.00
C LEU A 23 -2.51 13.00 -10.49
N SER A 24 -3.26 12.01 -10.03
CA SER A 24 -3.55 11.77 -8.62
C SER A 24 -4.03 10.33 -8.41
N HIS A 25 -4.10 9.88 -7.16
CA HIS A 25 -4.60 8.54 -6.83
C HIS A 25 -6.07 8.29 -7.23
N SER A 26 -6.84 9.36 -7.48
CA SER A 26 -8.27 9.29 -7.84
C SER A 26 -8.51 9.23 -9.35
N GLU A 27 -7.53 9.54 -10.20
CA GLU A 27 -7.73 9.55 -11.65
C GLU A 27 -7.53 8.17 -12.30
N PRO A 28 -8.36 7.82 -13.30
CA PRO A 28 -8.16 6.62 -14.10
C PRO A 28 -6.92 6.74 -14.98
N GLN A 29 -6.39 5.59 -15.41
CA GLN A 29 -5.28 5.51 -16.36
C GLN A 29 -5.63 6.22 -17.66
N ARG A 30 -4.75 7.12 -18.12
CA ARG A 30 -4.80 7.65 -19.48
C ARG A 30 -3.81 6.86 -20.32
N ASN A 31 -4.29 6.22 -21.38
CA ASN A 31 -3.56 5.20 -22.15
C ASN A 31 -2.27 5.71 -22.82
N ASP A 32 -2.07 7.03 -22.96
CA ASP A 32 -0.98 7.61 -23.77
C ASP A 32 0.07 8.39 -22.98
N THR A 33 0.08 8.28 -21.65
CA THR A 33 1.03 9.03 -20.81
C THR A 33 1.91 8.08 -20.00
N ARG A 34 3.16 8.48 -19.73
CA ARG A 34 4.00 7.81 -18.73
C ARG A 34 3.47 8.17 -17.33
N PRO A 35 3.43 7.22 -16.38
CA PRO A 35 3.08 7.56 -15.00
C PRO A 35 4.09 8.51 -14.38
N ASN A 36 3.60 9.42 -13.55
CA ASN A 36 4.44 10.34 -12.78
C ASN A 36 5.16 9.60 -11.64
N PHE A 37 4.47 8.67 -11.00
CA PHE A 37 5.00 7.82 -9.95
C PHE A 37 4.17 6.53 -9.82
N TYR A 38 4.64 5.63 -8.97
CA TYR A 38 4.01 4.37 -8.64
C TYR A 38 3.73 4.34 -7.14
N SER A 39 2.49 4.06 -6.79
CA SER A 39 2.05 3.98 -5.40
C SER A 39 1.84 2.53 -5.00
N VAL A 40 2.31 2.18 -3.82
CA VAL A 40 1.98 0.93 -3.15
C VAL A 40 0.71 1.17 -2.35
N ILE A 41 -0.35 0.51 -2.76
CA ILE A 41 -1.68 0.59 -2.15
C ILE A 41 -1.84 -0.64 -1.24
N GLY A 42 -2.08 -0.41 0.04
CA GLY A 42 -2.39 -1.45 1.00
C GLY A 42 -3.90 -1.64 1.12
N HIS A 43 -4.34 -2.88 1.11
CA HIS A 43 -5.71 -3.28 1.43
C HIS A 43 -5.81 -3.56 2.92
N LEU A 44 -6.74 -2.91 3.61
CA LEU A 44 -6.87 -3.02 5.06
C LEU A 44 -7.52 -4.34 5.46
N ARG A 45 -7.06 -4.91 6.58
CA ARG A 45 -7.65 -6.11 7.17
C ARG A 45 -9.08 -5.84 7.65
N PRO A 46 -9.95 -6.86 7.65
CA PRO A 46 -11.24 -6.78 8.31
C PRO A 46 -11.08 -6.38 9.78
N GLY A 47 -11.81 -5.36 10.22
CA GLY A 47 -11.80 -4.87 11.60
C GLY A 47 -10.94 -3.62 11.86
N VAL A 48 -10.12 -3.20 10.89
CA VAL A 48 -9.45 -1.89 11.00
C VAL A 48 -10.47 -0.78 10.81
N GLN A 49 -10.61 0.09 11.81
CA GLN A 49 -11.54 1.22 11.78
C GLN A 49 -10.96 2.35 10.93
N PHE A 50 -11.11 2.24 9.62
CA PHE A 50 -10.74 3.27 8.66
C PHE A 50 -11.86 3.49 7.64
N GLN A 51 -11.97 4.71 7.10
CA GLN A 51 -13.06 5.09 6.21
C GLN A 51 -13.02 4.37 4.85
N TYR A 52 -11.84 3.97 4.39
CA TYR A 52 -11.62 3.38 3.08
C TYR A 52 -11.10 1.94 3.21
N PRO A 53 -11.40 1.04 2.26
CA PRO A 53 -10.91 -0.35 2.29
C PRO A 53 -9.44 -0.48 1.89
N GLU A 54 -8.87 0.55 1.27
CA GLU A 54 -7.48 0.60 0.83
C GLU A 54 -6.92 2.00 1.03
N PHE A 55 -5.61 2.10 1.22
CA PHE A 55 -4.93 3.38 1.39
C PHE A 55 -3.53 3.36 0.77
N PRO A 56 -3.04 4.47 0.20
CA PRO A 56 -1.64 4.58 -0.21
C PRO A 56 -0.71 4.41 0.99
N VAL A 57 0.30 3.57 0.84
CA VAL A 57 1.30 3.27 1.88
C VAL A 57 2.61 3.97 1.57
N ALA A 58 3.00 3.96 0.29
CA ALA A 58 4.22 4.61 -0.16
C ALA A 58 4.18 4.94 -1.66
N ASP A 59 4.87 6.01 -2.05
CA ASP A 59 5.07 6.42 -3.44
C ASP A 59 6.53 6.37 -3.85
N PHE A 60 6.77 5.88 -5.07
CA PHE A 60 8.08 5.69 -5.66
C PHE A 60 8.14 6.23 -7.10
N PRO A 61 9.29 6.76 -7.54
CA PRO A 61 9.46 7.23 -8.92
C PRO A 61 9.52 6.11 -9.96
N CYS A 62 9.71 4.86 -9.51
CA CYS A 62 9.90 3.70 -10.38
C CYS A 62 9.06 2.51 -9.91
N GLU A 63 8.52 1.76 -10.87
CA GLU A 63 7.71 0.58 -10.60
C GLU A 63 8.46 -0.50 -9.85
N SER A 64 9.74 -0.73 -10.18
CA SER A 64 10.53 -1.79 -9.55
C SER A 64 10.73 -1.54 -8.05
N TYR A 65 10.90 -0.28 -7.64
CA TYR A 65 10.99 0.09 -6.23
C TYR A 65 9.65 -0.06 -5.51
N ALA A 66 8.54 0.32 -6.17
CA ALA A 66 7.21 0.08 -5.61
C ALA A 66 6.93 -1.42 -5.43
N ARG A 67 7.30 -2.26 -6.40
CA ARG A 67 7.13 -3.72 -6.32
C ARG A 67 7.98 -4.32 -5.20
N MET A 68 9.26 -3.96 -5.13
CA MET A 68 10.15 -4.41 -4.07
C MET A 68 9.62 -4.02 -2.68
N PHE A 69 9.13 -2.79 -2.53
CA PHE A 69 8.55 -2.36 -1.26
C PHE A 69 7.26 -3.12 -0.90
N ALA A 70 6.38 -3.37 -1.87
CA ALA A 70 5.18 -4.19 -1.67
C ALA A 70 5.54 -5.61 -1.21
N GLU A 71 6.53 -6.24 -1.84
CA GLU A 71 7.03 -7.57 -1.45
C GLU A 71 7.60 -7.58 -0.02
N LEU A 72 8.33 -6.54 0.38
CA LEU A 72 8.82 -6.41 1.76
C LEU A 72 7.66 -6.25 2.77
N CYS A 73 6.62 -5.51 2.41
CA CYS A 73 5.43 -5.38 3.26
C CYS A 73 4.69 -6.71 3.40
N GLU A 74 4.53 -7.44 2.29
CA GLU A 74 3.93 -8.79 2.26
C GLU A 74 4.71 -9.79 3.12
N GLN A 75 6.05 -9.75 3.08
CA GLN A 75 6.89 -10.57 3.96
C GLN A 75 6.72 -10.17 5.41
N TYR A 76 6.75 -8.87 5.71
CA TYR A 76 6.61 -8.36 7.07
C TYR A 76 5.30 -8.78 7.73
N ILE A 77 4.16 -8.70 7.03
CA ILE A 77 2.86 -9.12 7.59
C ILE A 77 2.70 -10.64 7.74
N LYS A 78 3.50 -11.44 6.99
CA LYS A 78 3.56 -12.90 7.14
C LYS A 78 4.39 -13.30 8.35
N ASP A 79 5.53 -12.64 8.55
CA ASP A 79 6.41 -12.89 9.68
C ASP A 79 5.83 -12.36 11.00
N PHE A 80 5.08 -11.25 10.93
CA PHE A 80 4.47 -10.57 12.07
C PHE A 80 2.97 -10.34 11.85
N PRO A 81 2.14 -11.39 11.83
CA PRO A 81 0.69 -11.25 11.64
C PRO A 81 0.09 -10.35 12.72
N ALA A 82 -0.99 -9.63 12.40
CA ALA A 82 -1.69 -8.78 13.36
C ALA A 82 -1.93 -9.53 14.68
N MET A 83 -1.71 -8.87 15.82
CA MET A 83 -1.99 -9.50 17.12
C MET A 83 -3.49 -9.81 17.15
N SER A 84 -3.85 -11.09 17.15
CA SER A 84 -5.22 -11.52 17.42
C SER A 84 -5.60 -10.93 18.77
N GLN A 85 -6.50 -9.95 18.78
CA GLN A 85 -7.22 -9.60 19.99
C GLN A 85 -8.13 -10.80 20.26
N THR A 86 -7.64 -11.76 21.05
CA THR A 86 -8.50 -12.75 21.71
C THR A 86 -9.38 -11.97 22.67
N ALA A 87 -10.60 -11.70 22.24
CA ALA A 87 -11.70 -11.33 23.13
C ALA A 87 -12.11 -12.53 23.99
#